data_AF-A0A3M1V010-F1
#
_entry.id   AF-A0A3M1V010-F1
#
_cell.length_a   1.000
_cell.length_b   1.000
_cell.length_c   1.000
_cell.angle_alpha   90.00
_cell.angle_beta   90.00
_cell.angle_gamma   90.00
#
_symmetry.space_group_name_H-M   'P 1'
#
loop_
_entity.id
_entity.type
_entity.pdbx_description
1 polymer ?
#
loop_
_entity_poly.entity_id
_entity_poly.type
_entity_poly.pdbx_seq_one_letter_code
_entity_poly.pdbx_strand_id
1 'polypeptide(L)'
;MQQAALETPDFAQQLRDDIAANRVQLPTLPEVALQVREAVESENSSAAEVADMVTRDPALTARLLQVANSPLYRGRVAIDNVQMAITRMGLQLVKNLVISLAMKQMFQATSEALDRMFREVWQDSVEVAAIARVLATDLPGLSPEQAMLAGLVHNIGALPVLTKLDLDLGFEADKQTVVRLVDEVGPSLGQEMLTQWQFAEEVARVPVECLDLRRERAEADYADLVLVARLEHLATHARLDDATCPMRWPEYSAFARVGIETEVTVLEMEGPAEQIAEVRELLNG
;
A
#
# COMPACT_ATOMS: atom_id res chain seq x y z
N MET A 1 -20.49 2.66 -30.56
CA MET A 1 -21.51 3.06 -29.56
C MET A 1 -21.05 2.84 -28.11
N GLN A 2 -19.90 2.20 -27.82
CA GLN A 2 -19.50 1.82 -26.46
C GLN A 2 -18.67 2.90 -25.70
N GLN A 3 -18.06 3.86 -26.40
CA GLN A 3 -17.26 4.93 -25.76
C GLN A 3 -18.09 5.99 -25.01
N ALA A 4 -19.39 6.11 -25.27
CA ALA A 4 -20.25 7.10 -24.61
C ALA A 4 -20.69 6.68 -23.19
N ALA A 5 -20.38 5.44 -22.76
CA ALA A 5 -20.80 4.87 -21.48
C ALA A 5 -19.70 4.84 -20.40
N LEU A 6 -18.56 5.50 -20.65
CA LEU A 6 -17.41 5.51 -19.74
C LEU A 6 -17.11 6.93 -19.19
N GLU A 7 -18.18 7.70 -18.96
CA GLU A 7 -18.05 8.92 -18.15
C GLU A 7 -17.84 8.53 -16.69
N THR A 8 -16.85 9.13 -16.02
CA THR A 8 -16.45 8.70 -14.68
C THR A 8 -17.57 8.71 -13.63
N PRO A 9 -18.45 9.74 -13.55
CA PRO A 9 -19.53 9.75 -12.58
C PRO A 9 -20.50 8.58 -12.75
N ASP A 10 -20.80 8.20 -13.99
CA ASP A 10 -21.69 7.08 -14.31
C ASP A 10 -21.01 5.75 -14.00
N PHE A 11 -19.73 5.60 -14.39
CA PHE A 11 -18.94 4.40 -14.07
C PHE A 11 -18.80 4.18 -12.56
N ALA A 12 -18.50 5.23 -11.79
CA ALA A 12 -18.35 5.14 -10.35
C ALA A 12 -19.65 4.69 -9.68
N GLN A 13 -20.80 5.25 -10.11
CA GLN A 13 -22.10 4.86 -9.57
C GLN A 13 -22.45 3.42 -9.96
N GLN A 14 -22.24 3.04 -11.23
CA GLN A 14 -22.48 1.68 -11.70
C GLN A 14 -21.60 0.66 -10.96
N LEU A 15 -20.33 0.98 -10.71
CA LEU A 15 -19.44 0.13 -9.94
C LEU A 15 -19.93 -0.04 -8.50
N ARG A 16 -20.35 1.05 -7.82
CA ARG A 16 -20.93 0.94 -6.48
C ARG A 16 -22.22 0.11 -6.47
N ASP A 17 -23.10 0.31 -7.46
CA ASP A 17 -24.34 -0.46 -7.60
C ASP A 17 -24.05 -1.95 -7.86
N ASP A 18 -23.02 -2.24 -8.66
CA ASP A 18 -22.57 -3.60 -8.95
C ASP A 18 -21.92 -4.29 -7.75
N ILE A 19 -21.15 -3.57 -6.96
CA ILE A 19 -20.64 -4.04 -5.68
C ILE A 19 -21.81 -4.36 -4.74
N ALA A 20 -22.77 -3.43 -4.60
CA ALA A 20 -23.94 -3.62 -3.74
C ALA A 20 -24.83 -4.78 -4.20
N ALA A 21 -24.91 -5.02 -5.51
CA ALA A 21 -25.63 -6.14 -6.12
C ALA A 21 -24.82 -7.45 -6.18
N ASN A 22 -23.60 -7.51 -5.61
CA ASN A 22 -22.67 -8.64 -5.70
C ASN A 22 -22.34 -9.07 -7.15
N ARG A 23 -22.43 -8.16 -8.12
CA ARG A 23 -22.00 -8.36 -9.51
C ARG A 23 -20.50 -8.18 -9.68
N VAL A 24 -19.90 -7.31 -8.85
CA VAL A 24 -18.44 -7.18 -8.70
C VAL A 24 -18.08 -7.61 -7.29
N GLN A 25 -17.23 -8.61 -7.16
CA GLN A 25 -16.72 -9.03 -5.86
C GLN A 25 -15.57 -8.10 -5.47
N LEU A 26 -15.73 -7.40 -4.34
CA LEU A 26 -14.60 -6.73 -3.71
C LEU A 26 -13.58 -7.79 -3.27
N PRO A 27 -12.27 -7.52 -3.41
CA PRO A 27 -11.28 -8.39 -2.81
C PRO A 27 -11.52 -8.42 -1.31
N THR A 28 -11.40 -9.60 -0.70
CA THR A 28 -11.49 -9.75 0.75
C THR A 28 -10.10 -9.73 1.35
N LEU A 29 -9.94 -9.08 2.50
CA LEU A 29 -8.73 -9.18 3.30
C LEU A 29 -8.44 -10.68 3.56
N PRO A 30 -7.21 -11.19 3.28
CA PRO A 30 -6.88 -12.58 3.54
C PRO A 30 -7.14 -12.96 5.00
N GLU A 31 -7.68 -14.16 5.23
CA GLU A 31 -8.13 -14.60 6.55
C GLU A 31 -7.01 -14.49 7.60
N VAL A 32 -5.78 -14.82 7.23
CA VAL A 32 -4.61 -14.71 8.13
C VAL A 32 -4.32 -13.27 8.56
N ALA A 33 -4.52 -12.29 7.67
CA ALA A 33 -4.33 -10.88 8.00
C ALA A 33 -5.41 -10.38 8.97
N LEU A 34 -6.66 -10.83 8.76
CA LEU A 34 -7.78 -10.53 9.64
C LEU A 34 -7.56 -11.13 11.04
N GLN A 35 -7.26 -12.43 11.10
CA GLN A 35 -7.02 -13.16 12.35
C GLN A 35 -5.85 -12.57 13.16
N VAL A 36 -4.72 -12.27 12.50
CA VAL A 36 -3.56 -11.69 13.17
C VAL A 36 -3.88 -10.29 13.69
N ARG A 37 -4.61 -9.47 12.94
CA ARG A 37 -5.04 -8.15 13.42
C ARG A 37 -5.92 -8.27 14.66
N GLU A 38 -7.01 -9.05 14.58
CA GLU A 38 -7.96 -9.24 15.67
C GLU A 38 -7.27 -9.80 16.93
N ALA A 39 -6.33 -10.74 16.75
CA ALA A 39 -5.53 -11.24 17.85
C ALA A 39 -4.74 -10.11 18.51
N VAL A 40 -3.93 -9.37 17.75
CA VAL A 40 -3.03 -8.33 18.28
C VAL A 40 -3.79 -7.17 18.93
N GLU A 41 -5.01 -6.88 18.47
CA GLU A 41 -5.89 -5.85 19.05
C GLU A 41 -6.63 -6.33 20.31
N SER A 42 -6.72 -7.64 20.54
CA SER A 42 -7.29 -8.18 21.78
C SER A 42 -6.32 -8.00 22.96
N GLU A 43 -6.83 -7.52 24.10
CA GLU A 43 -6.05 -7.24 25.32
C GLU A 43 -5.37 -8.49 25.93
N ASN A 44 -5.71 -9.69 25.45
CA ASN A 44 -5.23 -10.97 26.00
C ASN A 44 -4.34 -11.77 25.03
N SER A 45 -3.98 -11.23 23.86
CA SER A 45 -3.23 -12.03 22.89
C SER A 45 -1.79 -12.30 23.32
N SER A 46 -1.39 -13.55 23.13
CA SER A 46 -0.03 -13.99 23.33
C SER A 46 0.73 -14.06 22.00
N ALA A 47 2.05 -13.88 22.06
CA ALA A 47 2.93 -14.12 20.92
C ALA A 47 2.81 -15.55 20.35
N ALA A 48 2.42 -16.52 21.18
CA ALA A 48 2.22 -17.90 20.76
C ALA A 48 0.98 -18.05 19.87
N GLU A 49 -0.15 -17.44 20.23
CA GLU A 49 -1.38 -17.51 19.42
C GLU A 49 -1.18 -16.89 18.03
N VAL A 50 -0.51 -15.75 17.97
CA VAL A 50 -0.21 -15.09 16.68
C VAL A 50 0.78 -15.92 15.86
N ALA A 51 1.77 -16.55 16.50
CA ALA A 51 2.66 -17.48 15.82
C ALA A 51 1.89 -18.69 15.25
N ASP A 52 0.98 -19.27 16.02
CA ASP A 52 0.15 -20.41 15.58
C ASP A 52 -0.75 -20.04 14.40
N MET A 53 -1.27 -18.80 14.35
CA MET A 53 -2.05 -18.32 13.20
C MET A 53 -1.19 -18.20 11.94
N VAL A 54 -0.01 -17.58 12.05
CA VAL A 54 0.89 -17.37 10.90
C VAL A 54 1.43 -18.70 10.37
N THR A 55 1.79 -19.64 11.27
CA THR A 55 2.36 -20.96 10.90
C THR A 55 1.42 -21.86 10.09
N ARG A 56 0.11 -21.55 10.05
CA ARG A 56 -0.87 -22.24 9.19
C ARG A 56 -0.68 -21.95 7.71
N ASP A 57 -0.05 -20.84 7.35
CA ASP A 57 0.36 -20.51 5.99
C ASP A 57 1.89 -20.68 5.86
N PRO A 58 2.38 -21.78 5.24
CA PRO A 58 3.80 -22.03 5.10
C PRO A 58 4.53 -20.97 4.26
N ALA A 59 3.87 -20.39 3.25
CA ALA A 59 4.48 -19.40 2.38
C ALA A 59 4.66 -18.08 3.13
N LEU A 60 3.63 -17.63 3.85
CA LEU A 60 3.70 -16.46 4.71
C LEU A 60 4.71 -16.65 5.85
N THR A 61 4.76 -17.84 6.45
CA THR A 61 5.72 -18.19 7.50
C THR A 61 7.15 -18.09 7.01
N ALA A 62 7.46 -18.77 5.90
CA ALA A 62 8.78 -18.70 5.29
C ALA A 62 9.14 -17.23 4.97
N ARG A 63 8.17 -16.45 4.46
CA ARG A 63 8.43 -15.06 4.12
C ARG A 63 8.68 -14.18 5.34
N LEU A 64 7.90 -14.34 6.41
CA LEU A 64 8.12 -13.62 7.66
C LEU A 64 9.49 -13.95 8.27
N LEU A 65 9.93 -15.22 8.20
CA LEU A 65 11.26 -15.61 8.68
C LEU A 65 12.38 -15.03 7.82
N GLN A 66 12.22 -14.97 6.49
CA GLN A 66 13.16 -14.29 5.61
C GLN A 66 13.26 -12.80 5.97
N VAL A 67 12.11 -12.13 6.16
CA VAL A 67 12.06 -10.72 6.56
C VAL A 67 12.73 -10.51 7.91
N ALA A 68 12.43 -11.35 8.90
CA ALA A 68 13.09 -11.29 10.19
C ALA A 68 14.62 -11.42 10.04
N ASN A 69 15.13 -12.27 9.17
CA ASN A 69 16.58 -12.45 9.00
C ASN A 69 17.24 -11.47 8.01
N SER A 70 16.49 -10.54 7.43
CA SER A 70 17.01 -9.53 6.51
C SER A 70 17.91 -8.49 7.21
N PRO A 71 18.79 -7.79 6.49
CA PRO A 71 19.69 -6.79 7.09
C PRO A 71 18.96 -5.76 7.96
N LEU A 72 17.75 -5.39 7.55
CA LEU A 72 16.87 -4.46 8.23
C LEU A 72 16.40 -4.90 9.63
N TYR A 73 16.13 -6.19 9.83
CA TYR A 73 15.54 -6.71 11.08
C TYR A 73 16.42 -7.73 11.82
N ARG A 74 17.54 -8.16 11.21
CA ARG A 74 18.37 -9.23 11.76
C ARG A 74 19.03 -8.82 13.07
N GLY A 75 19.00 -9.76 14.02
CA GLY A 75 19.84 -9.70 15.21
C GLY A 75 21.17 -10.41 15.01
N ARG A 76 21.89 -10.61 16.12
CA ARG A 76 23.14 -11.41 16.13
C ARG A 76 22.90 -12.90 15.83
N VAL A 77 21.72 -13.40 16.16
CA VAL A 77 21.32 -14.81 15.99
C VAL A 77 20.20 -14.89 14.97
N ALA A 78 20.34 -15.83 14.04
CA ALA A 78 19.31 -16.14 13.05
C ALA A 78 18.06 -16.71 13.73
N ILE A 79 16.89 -16.30 13.26
CA ILE A 79 15.60 -16.76 13.74
C ILE A 79 15.11 -17.90 12.84
N ASP A 80 14.64 -18.98 13.45
CA ASP A 80 14.14 -20.17 12.75
C ASP A 80 12.64 -20.46 12.99
N ASN A 81 11.96 -19.67 13.84
CA ASN A 81 10.54 -19.81 14.12
C ASN A 81 9.84 -18.47 14.37
N VAL A 82 8.51 -18.44 14.16
CA VAL A 82 7.71 -17.21 14.20
C VAL A 82 7.65 -16.61 15.61
N GLN A 83 7.62 -17.44 16.65
CA GLN A 83 7.58 -16.96 18.04
C GLN A 83 8.85 -16.17 18.40
N MET A 84 10.02 -16.62 17.94
CA MET A 84 11.28 -15.87 18.07
C MET A 84 11.22 -14.56 17.28
N ALA A 85 10.62 -14.55 16.08
CA ALA A 85 10.44 -13.33 15.29
C ALA A 85 9.60 -12.29 16.05
N ILE A 86 8.48 -12.72 16.63
CA ILE A 86 7.62 -11.87 17.47
C ILE A 86 8.35 -11.38 18.72
N THR A 87 9.10 -12.26 19.40
CA THR A 87 9.84 -11.89 20.61
C THR A 87 10.90 -10.83 20.33
N ARG A 88 11.56 -10.90 19.16
CA ARG A 88 12.63 -9.97 18.80
C ARG A 88 12.10 -8.64 18.25
N MET A 89 11.13 -8.70 17.33
CA MET A 89 10.66 -7.53 16.60
C MET A 89 9.47 -6.84 17.27
N GLY A 90 8.81 -7.54 18.20
CA GLY A 90 7.59 -7.08 18.83
C GLY A 90 6.34 -7.45 18.02
N LEU A 91 5.23 -7.55 18.74
CA LEU A 91 3.96 -8.04 18.21
C LEU A 91 3.34 -7.09 17.17
N GLN A 92 3.36 -5.78 17.43
CA GLN A 92 2.81 -4.77 16.51
C GLN A 92 3.56 -4.72 15.17
N LEU A 93 4.88 -4.86 15.21
CA LEU A 93 5.71 -4.91 14.00
C LEU A 93 5.37 -6.16 13.17
N VAL A 94 5.34 -7.34 13.80
CA VAL A 94 4.97 -8.59 13.13
C VAL A 94 3.56 -8.52 12.54
N LYS A 95 2.58 -7.93 13.24
CA LYS A 95 1.24 -7.69 12.71
C LYS A 95 1.29 -6.94 11.37
N ASN A 96 1.95 -5.79 11.33
CA ASN A 96 2.02 -4.96 10.13
C ASN A 96 2.77 -5.67 8.97
N LEU A 97 3.81 -6.43 9.29
CA LEU A 97 4.52 -7.26 8.29
C LEU A 97 3.62 -8.36 7.73
N VAL A 98 2.95 -9.11 8.60
CA VAL A 98 2.06 -10.20 8.18
C VAL A 98 0.94 -9.66 7.30
N ILE A 99 0.29 -8.57 7.69
CA ILE A 99 -0.74 -7.93 6.88
C ILE A 99 -0.16 -7.51 5.52
N SER A 100 0.98 -6.82 5.52
CA SER A 100 1.65 -6.37 4.28
C SER A 100 1.97 -7.53 3.33
N LEU A 101 2.53 -8.62 3.87
CA LEU A 101 2.88 -9.82 3.09
C LEU A 101 1.63 -10.53 2.56
N ALA A 102 0.56 -10.56 3.35
CA ALA A 102 -0.71 -11.15 2.93
C ALA A 102 -1.39 -10.34 1.82
N MET A 103 -1.22 -9.00 1.77
CA MET A 103 -1.83 -8.14 0.73
C MET A 103 -1.50 -8.61 -0.69
N LYS A 104 -0.31 -9.18 -0.91
CA LYS A 104 0.09 -9.72 -2.21
C LYS A 104 -0.89 -10.77 -2.76
N GLN A 105 -1.54 -11.53 -1.87
CA GLN A 105 -2.51 -12.56 -2.25
C GLN A 105 -3.78 -11.98 -2.90
N MET A 106 -4.07 -10.68 -2.72
CA MET A 106 -5.24 -10.02 -3.29
C MET A 106 -5.07 -9.64 -4.77
N PHE A 107 -3.82 -9.63 -5.26
CA PHE A 107 -3.48 -9.28 -6.64
C PHE A 107 -3.52 -10.51 -7.57
N GLN A 108 -4.44 -11.43 -7.32
CA GLN A 108 -4.65 -12.61 -8.16
C GLN A 108 -5.71 -12.32 -9.21
N ALA A 109 -5.33 -12.44 -10.48
CA ALA A 109 -6.18 -12.12 -11.61
C ALA A 109 -6.74 -13.38 -12.28
N THR A 110 -7.91 -13.23 -12.89
CA THR A 110 -8.61 -14.28 -13.67
C THR A 110 -8.25 -14.30 -15.15
N SER A 111 -7.58 -13.26 -15.65
CA SER A 111 -7.15 -13.11 -17.04
C SER A 111 -5.72 -12.58 -17.12
N GLU A 112 -5.00 -12.87 -18.21
CA GLU A 112 -3.62 -12.37 -18.41
C GLU A 112 -3.55 -10.84 -18.52
N ALA A 113 -4.60 -10.21 -19.06
CA ALA A 113 -4.67 -8.75 -19.17
C ALA A 113 -4.82 -8.09 -17.81
N LEU A 114 -5.75 -8.59 -16.98
CA LEU A 114 -5.94 -8.14 -15.60
C LEU A 114 -4.68 -8.38 -14.76
N ASP A 115 -4.04 -9.53 -14.95
CA ASP A 115 -2.82 -9.91 -14.25
C ASP A 115 -1.68 -8.91 -14.48
N ARG A 116 -1.48 -8.45 -15.71
CA ARG A 116 -0.49 -7.39 -16.00
C ARG A 116 -0.81 -6.11 -15.26
N MET A 117 -2.07 -5.66 -15.27
CA MET A 117 -2.48 -4.43 -14.58
C MET A 117 -2.33 -4.55 -13.07
N PHE A 118 -2.71 -5.69 -12.48
CA PHE A 118 -2.52 -5.97 -11.06
C PHE A 118 -1.04 -5.96 -10.67
N ARG A 119 -0.17 -6.55 -11.49
CA ARG A 119 1.28 -6.48 -11.26
C ARG A 119 1.78 -5.03 -11.31
N GLU A 120 1.32 -4.21 -12.25
CA GLU A 120 1.70 -2.79 -12.32
C GLU A 120 1.29 -2.04 -11.05
N VAL A 121 0.03 -2.19 -10.60
CA VAL A 121 -0.46 -1.58 -9.35
C VAL A 121 0.31 -2.08 -8.13
N TRP A 122 0.61 -3.38 -8.06
CA TRP A 122 1.39 -3.96 -6.97
C TRP A 122 2.80 -3.39 -6.92
N GLN A 123 3.50 -3.32 -8.05
CA GLN A 123 4.84 -2.75 -8.11
C GLN A 123 4.83 -1.28 -7.68
N ASP A 124 3.92 -0.47 -8.21
CA ASP A 124 3.80 0.94 -7.81
C ASP A 124 3.51 1.07 -6.30
N SER A 125 2.71 0.17 -5.72
CA SER A 125 2.42 0.16 -4.28
C SER A 125 3.62 -0.25 -3.44
N VAL A 126 4.43 -1.21 -3.89
CA VAL A 126 5.68 -1.62 -3.23
C VAL A 126 6.70 -0.48 -3.24
N GLU A 127 6.80 0.25 -4.34
CA GLU A 127 7.67 1.41 -4.48
C GLU A 127 7.33 2.49 -3.47
N VAL A 128 6.06 2.89 -3.42
CA VAL A 128 5.56 3.89 -2.48
C VAL A 128 5.69 3.41 -1.02
N ALA A 129 5.41 2.14 -0.73
CA ALA A 129 5.58 1.55 0.60
C ALA A 129 7.03 1.60 1.09
N ALA A 130 7.99 1.28 0.21
CA ALA A 130 9.40 1.28 0.55
C ALA A 130 9.91 2.69 0.86
N ILE A 131 9.55 3.67 0.03
CA ILE A 131 9.92 5.08 0.27
C ILE A 131 9.26 5.57 1.56
N ALA A 132 7.93 5.43 1.71
CA ALA A 132 7.19 5.90 2.88
C ALA A 132 7.74 5.34 4.20
N ARG A 133 8.16 4.07 4.21
CA ARG A 133 8.82 3.45 5.36
C ARG A 133 10.11 4.18 5.73
N VAL A 134 10.98 4.43 4.75
CA VAL A 134 12.25 5.11 4.99
C VAL A 134 12.01 6.53 5.50
N LEU A 135 11.04 7.25 4.92
CA LEU A 135 10.66 8.60 5.37
C LEU A 135 10.22 8.65 6.83
N ALA A 136 9.49 7.63 7.30
CA ALA A 136 9.05 7.55 8.69
C ALA A 136 10.18 7.32 9.70
N THR A 137 11.36 6.86 9.28
CA THR A 137 12.44 6.45 10.20
C THR A 137 12.94 7.61 11.06
N ASP A 138 12.97 8.81 10.49
CA ASP A 138 13.48 10.01 11.16
C ASP A 138 12.36 10.89 11.75
N LEU A 139 11.10 10.46 11.65
CA LEU A 139 9.94 11.22 12.12
C LEU A 139 9.38 10.67 13.44
N PRO A 140 9.37 11.47 14.52
CA PRO A 140 8.85 11.04 15.80
C PRO A 140 7.34 10.81 15.71
N GLY A 141 6.86 9.74 16.35
CA GLY A 141 5.43 9.43 16.46
C GLY A 141 4.84 8.62 15.30
N LEU A 142 5.60 8.40 14.22
CA LEU A 142 5.18 7.57 13.09
C LEU A 142 5.95 6.24 13.10
N SER A 143 5.23 5.12 12.98
CA SER A 143 5.86 3.79 12.85
C SER A 143 6.29 3.54 11.40
N PRO A 144 7.56 3.20 11.13
CA PRO A 144 7.99 2.85 9.78
C PRO A 144 7.19 1.72 9.14
N GLU A 145 6.87 0.68 9.90
CA GLU A 145 6.10 -0.47 9.37
C GLU A 145 4.63 -0.12 9.13
N GLN A 146 4.08 0.84 9.87
CA GLN A 146 2.75 1.37 9.57
C GLN A 146 2.76 2.30 8.37
N ALA A 147 3.80 3.10 8.17
CA ALA A 147 4.01 3.89 6.95
C ALA A 147 4.20 3.00 5.71
N MET A 148 4.93 1.89 5.86
CA MET A 148 5.05 0.87 4.83
C MET A 148 3.68 0.29 4.45
N LEU A 149 2.89 -0.11 5.45
CA LEU A 149 1.55 -0.65 5.24
C LEU A 149 0.64 0.38 4.56
N ALA A 150 0.68 1.65 5.01
CA ALA A 150 -0.06 2.75 4.41
C ALA A 150 0.29 2.96 2.93
N GLY A 151 1.59 2.96 2.59
CA GLY A 151 2.04 3.04 1.21
C GLY A 151 1.64 1.81 0.39
N LEU A 152 1.60 0.62 0.99
CA LEU A 152 1.21 -0.60 0.28
C LEU A 152 -0.29 -0.62 -0.07
N VAL A 153 -1.14 -0.06 0.79
CA VAL A 153 -2.59 -0.06 0.58
C VAL A 153 -3.13 1.21 -0.06
N HIS A 154 -2.27 2.20 -0.36
CA HIS A 154 -2.70 3.51 -0.87
C HIS A 154 -3.52 3.42 -2.16
N ASN A 155 -3.24 2.44 -3.02
CA ASN A 155 -3.91 2.23 -4.30
C ASN A 155 -4.78 0.97 -4.34
N ILE A 156 -5.22 0.46 -3.17
CA ILE A 156 -5.99 -0.80 -3.09
C ILE A 156 -7.35 -0.73 -3.80
N GLY A 157 -7.91 0.48 -3.96
CA GLY A 157 -9.16 0.69 -4.69
C GLY A 157 -9.03 0.50 -6.21
N ALA A 158 -7.81 0.41 -6.76
CA ALA A 158 -7.60 0.08 -8.17
C ALA A 158 -8.10 -1.33 -8.52
N LEU A 159 -8.04 -2.28 -7.56
CA LEU A 159 -8.41 -3.68 -7.79
C LEU A 159 -9.87 -3.81 -8.29
N PRO A 160 -10.90 -3.35 -7.55
CA PRO A 160 -12.28 -3.47 -8.01
C PRO A 160 -12.57 -2.68 -9.28
N VAL A 161 -11.91 -1.53 -9.50
CA VAL A 161 -12.04 -0.75 -10.74
C VAL A 161 -11.55 -1.56 -11.93
N LEU A 162 -10.35 -2.13 -11.84
CA LEU A 162 -9.75 -2.95 -12.89
C LEU A 162 -10.53 -4.24 -13.14
N THR A 163 -11.00 -4.90 -12.08
CA THR A 163 -11.87 -6.09 -12.21
C THR A 163 -13.15 -5.76 -12.98
N LYS A 164 -13.80 -4.64 -12.67
CA LYS A 164 -15.00 -4.21 -13.38
C LYS A 164 -14.71 -3.89 -14.85
N LEU A 165 -13.59 -3.21 -15.14
CA LEU A 165 -13.19 -2.92 -16.52
C LEU A 165 -12.89 -4.19 -17.32
N ASP A 166 -12.27 -5.20 -16.71
CA ASP A 166 -12.07 -6.51 -17.34
C ASP A 166 -13.42 -7.17 -17.69
N LEU A 167 -14.37 -7.15 -16.76
CA LEU A 167 -15.68 -7.77 -16.94
C LEU A 167 -16.53 -7.08 -18.03
N ASP A 168 -16.52 -5.76 -18.09
CA ASP A 168 -17.39 -5.00 -19.01
C ASP A 168 -16.81 -4.88 -20.42
N LEU A 169 -15.49 -4.74 -20.52
CA LEU A 169 -14.81 -4.33 -21.75
C LEU A 169 -13.74 -5.31 -22.20
N GLY A 170 -13.40 -6.34 -21.40
CA GLY A 170 -12.28 -7.25 -21.72
C GLY A 170 -10.95 -6.52 -21.92
N PHE A 171 -10.75 -5.39 -21.24
CA PHE A 171 -9.65 -4.43 -21.46
C PHE A 171 -9.47 -3.94 -22.91
N GLU A 172 -10.54 -3.84 -23.70
CA GLU A 172 -10.55 -3.02 -24.92
C GLU A 172 -10.46 -1.50 -24.61
N ALA A 173 -10.59 -1.11 -23.34
CA ALA A 173 -10.35 0.24 -22.88
C ALA A 173 -8.91 0.68 -23.16
N ASP A 174 -8.73 1.88 -23.69
CA ASP A 174 -7.41 2.47 -23.83
C ASP A 174 -6.79 2.77 -22.47
N LYS A 175 -5.45 2.79 -22.41
CA LYS A 175 -4.69 2.98 -21.17
C LYS A 175 -5.03 4.29 -20.44
N GLN A 176 -5.35 5.37 -21.16
CA GLN A 176 -5.66 6.66 -20.53
C GLN A 176 -7.01 6.61 -19.81
N THR A 177 -8.00 5.94 -20.41
CA THR A 177 -9.30 5.71 -19.76
C THR A 177 -9.15 4.87 -18.50
N VAL A 178 -8.34 3.80 -18.54
CA VAL A 178 -8.09 2.97 -17.35
C VAL A 178 -7.45 3.77 -16.22
N VAL A 179 -6.37 4.51 -16.52
CA VAL A 179 -5.66 5.35 -15.54
C VAL A 179 -6.62 6.38 -14.94
N ARG A 180 -7.38 7.09 -15.78
CA ARG A 180 -8.36 8.09 -15.32
C ARG A 180 -9.37 7.50 -14.35
N LEU A 181 -9.96 6.35 -14.67
CA LEU A 181 -10.98 5.72 -13.82
C LEU A 181 -10.38 5.22 -12.49
N VAL A 182 -9.16 4.67 -12.52
CA VAL A 182 -8.45 4.29 -11.30
C VAL A 182 -8.18 5.51 -10.42
N ASP A 183 -7.67 6.60 -10.99
CA ASP A 183 -7.33 7.81 -10.24
C ASP A 183 -8.56 8.55 -9.69
N GLU A 184 -9.68 8.55 -10.42
CA GLU A 184 -10.90 9.26 -10.02
C GLU A 184 -11.79 8.44 -9.06
N VAL A 185 -11.85 7.12 -9.22
CA VAL A 185 -12.78 6.26 -8.45
C VAL A 185 -12.07 5.46 -7.35
N GLY A 186 -10.87 4.95 -7.66
CA GLY A 186 -10.06 4.12 -6.79
C GLY A 186 -9.86 4.69 -5.38
N PRO A 187 -9.55 5.99 -5.18
CA PRO A 187 -9.34 6.56 -3.85
C PRO A 187 -10.51 6.36 -2.90
N SER A 188 -11.73 6.68 -3.35
CA SER A 188 -12.94 6.56 -2.53
C SER A 188 -13.23 5.11 -2.15
N LEU A 189 -13.12 4.19 -3.12
CA LEU A 189 -13.31 2.75 -2.88
C LEU A 189 -12.23 2.19 -1.96
N GLY A 190 -10.98 2.61 -2.13
CA GLY A 190 -9.87 2.19 -1.28
C GLY A 190 -10.11 2.57 0.18
N GLN A 191 -10.53 3.81 0.44
CA GLN A 191 -10.87 4.25 1.80
C GLN A 191 -12.07 3.47 2.37
N GLU A 192 -13.12 3.25 1.59
CA GLU A 192 -14.27 2.44 2.01
C GLU A 192 -13.86 1.01 2.38
N MET A 193 -13.04 0.36 1.55
CA MET A 193 -12.51 -0.99 1.77
C MET A 193 -11.67 -1.07 3.05
N LEU A 194 -10.72 -0.15 3.23
CA LEU A 194 -9.87 -0.12 4.43
C LEU A 194 -10.69 0.15 5.71
N THR A 195 -11.72 0.99 5.61
CA THR A 195 -12.65 1.25 6.72
C THR A 195 -13.47 0.00 7.05
N GLN A 196 -14.01 -0.69 6.04
CA GLN A 196 -14.75 -1.94 6.21
C GLN A 196 -13.87 -3.02 6.83
N TRP A 197 -12.59 -3.07 6.45
CA TRP A 197 -11.60 -3.95 7.05
C TRP A 197 -11.06 -3.42 8.38
N GLN A 198 -11.62 -2.37 8.98
CA GLN A 198 -11.23 -1.87 10.31
C GLN A 198 -9.74 -1.54 10.45
N PHE A 199 -9.11 -1.04 9.38
CA PHE A 199 -7.79 -0.44 9.53
C PHE A 199 -7.88 0.82 10.39
N ALA A 200 -6.78 1.17 11.06
CA ALA A 200 -6.70 2.43 11.81
C ALA A 200 -7.08 3.61 10.91
N GLU A 201 -7.82 4.57 11.46
CA GLU A 201 -8.39 5.69 10.70
C GLU A 201 -7.33 6.47 9.90
N GLU A 202 -6.16 6.65 10.50
CA GLU A 202 -4.99 7.28 9.88
C GLU A 202 -4.45 6.55 8.65
N VAL A 203 -4.65 5.22 8.56
CA VAL A 203 -4.29 4.42 7.37
C VAL A 203 -5.46 4.35 6.40
N ALA A 204 -6.69 4.21 6.90
CA ALA A 204 -7.88 4.09 6.06
C ALA A 204 -8.14 5.35 5.21
N ARG A 205 -7.74 6.53 5.68
CA ARG A 205 -7.87 7.79 4.94
C ARG A 205 -6.82 8.00 3.85
N VAL A 206 -5.70 7.28 3.91
CA VAL A 206 -4.54 7.46 3.01
C VAL A 206 -4.90 7.43 1.53
N PRO A 207 -5.74 6.49 1.01
CA PRO A 207 -6.06 6.44 -0.42
C PRO A 207 -6.61 7.74 -1.00
N VAL A 208 -7.36 8.51 -0.20
CA VAL A 208 -7.91 9.81 -0.61
C VAL A 208 -6.94 10.94 -0.27
N GLU A 209 -6.41 10.91 0.95
CA GLU A 209 -5.64 12.01 1.50
C GLU A 209 -4.27 12.16 0.82
N CYS A 210 -3.64 11.08 0.36
CA CYS A 210 -2.33 11.17 -0.30
C CYS A 210 -2.36 11.85 -1.68
N LEU A 211 -3.54 12.19 -2.20
CA LEU A 211 -3.73 12.90 -3.47
C LEU A 211 -3.92 14.41 -3.30
N ASP A 212 -4.23 14.88 -2.09
CA ASP A 212 -4.43 16.30 -1.83
C ASP A 212 -3.09 16.99 -1.58
N LEU A 213 -2.54 17.55 -2.66
CA LEU A 213 -1.27 18.30 -2.65
C LEU A 213 -1.30 19.55 -1.76
N ARG A 214 -2.49 20.03 -1.37
CA ARG A 214 -2.68 21.27 -0.61
C ARG A 214 -3.03 21.00 0.85
N ARG A 215 -2.85 19.78 1.34
CA ARG A 215 -3.11 19.42 2.73
C ARG A 215 -2.31 20.27 3.69
N GLU A 216 -3.03 20.84 4.66
CA GLU A 216 -2.45 21.53 5.79
C GLU A 216 -2.66 20.70 7.07
N ARG A 217 -1.54 20.37 7.72
CA ARG A 217 -1.47 19.66 9.00
C ARG A 217 -0.43 20.35 9.88
N ALA A 218 -0.58 20.19 11.19
CA ALA A 218 0.37 20.72 12.17
C ALA A 218 1.67 19.90 12.20
N GLU A 219 1.54 18.58 12.11
CA GLU A 219 2.62 17.59 12.13
C GLU A 219 2.45 16.63 10.96
N ALA A 220 3.52 15.94 10.57
CA ALA A 220 3.45 14.93 9.51
C ALA A 220 2.57 13.75 9.93
N ASP A 221 1.76 13.25 9.00
CA ASP A 221 0.97 12.04 9.17
C ASP A 221 1.34 10.98 8.10
N TYR A 222 0.73 9.79 8.17
CA TYR A 222 0.98 8.73 7.18
C TYR A 222 0.54 9.13 5.77
N ALA A 223 -0.46 10.01 5.62
CA ALA A 223 -0.88 10.48 4.30
C ALA A 223 0.17 11.40 3.67
N ASP A 224 0.83 12.25 4.48
CA ASP A 224 1.96 13.08 4.02
C ASP A 224 3.14 12.21 3.54
N LEU A 225 3.48 11.15 4.28
CA LEU A 225 4.56 10.23 3.87
C LEU A 225 4.26 9.54 2.55
N VAL A 226 3.03 9.04 2.40
CA VAL A 226 2.59 8.35 1.18
C VAL A 226 2.48 9.32 0.01
N LEU A 227 2.03 10.56 0.25
CA LEU A 227 2.00 11.61 -0.75
C LEU A 227 3.41 11.90 -1.27
N VAL A 228 4.37 12.18 -0.39
CA VAL A 228 5.76 12.46 -0.77
C VAL A 228 6.36 11.26 -1.50
N ALA A 229 6.20 10.05 -0.95
CA ALA A 229 6.67 8.81 -1.57
C ALA A 229 6.10 8.57 -2.97
N ARG A 230 4.80 8.85 -3.18
CA ARG A 230 4.13 8.76 -4.47
C ARG A 230 4.69 9.77 -5.46
N LEU A 231 4.91 11.01 -5.04
CA LEU A 231 5.44 12.04 -5.93
C LEU A 231 6.89 11.74 -6.34
N GLU A 232 7.74 11.30 -5.40
CA GLU A 232 9.09 10.81 -5.67
C GLU A 232 9.07 9.68 -6.72
N HIS A 233 8.23 8.65 -6.50
CA HIS A 233 8.09 7.53 -7.44
C HIS A 233 7.67 7.97 -8.84
N LEU A 234 6.67 8.85 -8.93
CA LEU A 234 6.18 9.36 -10.21
C LEU A 234 7.23 10.23 -10.94
N ALA A 235 8.04 10.98 -10.18
CA ALA A 235 9.14 11.81 -10.70
C ALA A 235 10.20 10.96 -11.39
N THR A 236 10.65 9.90 -10.70
CA THR A 236 11.71 9.01 -11.19
C THR A 236 11.29 8.26 -12.46
N HIS A 237 9.99 8.02 -12.64
CA HIS A 237 9.46 7.29 -13.80
C HIS A 237 8.98 8.21 -14.95
N ALA A 238 9.26 9.52 -14.87
CA ALA A 238 8.81 10.52 -15.84
C ALA A 238 7.29 10.45 -16.10
N ARG A 239 6.51 10.07 -15.09
CA ARG A 239 5.04 9.96 -15.13
C ARG A 239 4.36 11.27 -14.73
N LEU A 240 5.12 12.31 -14.43
CA LEU A 240 4.63 13.65 -14.11
C LEU A 240 4.71 14.53 -15.35
N ASP A 241 3.61 15.18 -15.65
CA ASP A 241 3.50 16.26 -16.61
C ASP A 241 4.16 17.54 -16.09
N ASP A 242 4.64 18.44 -16.97
CA ASP A 242 5.35 19.68 -16.59
C ASP A 242 4.57 20.56 -15.60
N ALA A 243 3.23 20.41 -15.55
CA ALA A 243 2.34 21.09 -14.61
C ALA A 243 2.26 20.43 -13.22
N THR A 244 2.60 19.14 -13.11
CA THR A 244 2.61 18.32 -11.88
C THR A 244 4.04 17.89 -11.50
N CYS A 245 5.06 18.50 -12.10
CA CYS A 245 6.47 18.15 -11.93
C CYS A 245 7.06 18.68 -10.60
N PRO A 246 7.76 17.82 -9.81
CA PRO A 246 8.39 18.08 -8.52
C PRO A 246 9.36 19.23 -8.46
N MET A 247 10.02 19.44 -9.58
CA MET A 247 11.18 20.31 -9.75
C MET A 247 10.84 21.81 -9.64
N ARG A 248 9.68 22.18 -9.06
CA ARG A 248 9.21 23.56 -8.86
C ARG A 248 8.57 23.82 -7.49
N TRP A 249 8.79 23.01 -6.45
CA TRP A 249 7.90 22.96 -5.27
C TRP A 249 8.39 23.57 -3.94
N PRO A 250 8.55 24.90 -3.81
CA PRO A 250 8.59 25.53 -2.49
C PRO A 250 7.20 25.62 -1.80
N GLU A 251 6.10 25.20 -2.43
CA GLU A 251 4.72 25.46 -1.94
C GLU A 251 4.00 24.25 -1.31
N TYR A 252 4.54 23.02 -1.39
CA TYR A 252 3.87 21.85 -0.80
C TYR A 252 4.35 21.59 0.63
N SER A 253 3.49 21.95 1.57
CA SER A 253 3.78 21.86 3.01
C SER A 253 4.07 20.42 3.49
N ALA A 254 3.65 19.38 2.76
CA ALA A 254 3.95 17.98 3.08
C ALA A 254 5.45 17.66 3.06
N PHE A 255 6.21 18.12 2.05
CA PHE A 255 7.66 17.90 2.00
C PHE A 255 8.38 18.53 3.20
N ALA A 256 7.99 19.76 3.53
CA ALA A 256 8.52 20.47 4.70
C ALA A 256 8.19 19.75 6.01
N ARG A 257 6.97 19.19 6.15
CA ARG A 257 6.58 18.40 7.33
C ARG A 257 7.36 17.08 7.45
N VAL A 258 7.62 16.42 6.33
CA VAL A 258 8.36 15.15 6.28
C VAL A 258 9.87 15.36 6.44
N GLY A 259 10.36 16.60 6.37
CA GLY A 259 11.77 16.94 6.59
C GLY A 259 12.66 16.69 5.38
N ILE A 260 12.09 16.65 4.17
CA ILE A 260 12.83 16.52 2.92
C ILE A 260 12.88 17.87 2.20
N GLU A 261 14.08 18.26 1.77
CA GLU A 261 14.24 19.36 0.84
C GLU A 261 13.70 18.96 -0.53
N THR A 262 12.83 19.80 -1.11
CA THR A 262 12.11 19.52 -2.37
C THR A 262 12.99 19.35 -3.61
N GLU A 263 14.28 19.65 -3.50
CA GLU A 263 15.28 19.50 -4.57
C GLU A 263 16.08 18.19 -4.47
N VAL A 264 15.87 17.39 -3.41
CA VAL A 264 16.62 16.15 -3.15
C VAL A 264 15.73 14.94 -3.35
N THR A 265 16.06 14.11 -4.34
CA THR A 265 15.41 12.81 -4.54
C THR A 265 15.87 11.83 -3.47
N VAL A 266 14.94 11.22 -2.72
CA VAL A 266 15.27 10.26 -1.65
C VAL A 266 16.00 9.04 -2.21
N LEU A 267 15.68 8.67 -3.44
CA LEU A 267 16.30 7.57 -4.17
C LEU A 267 17.75 7.84 -4.60
N GLU A 268 18.21 9.09 -4.58
CA GLU A 268 19.56 9.48 -4.93
C GLU A 268 20.48 9.59 -3.69
N MET A 269 19.92 9.47 -2.49
CA MET A 269 20.65 9.54 -1.22
C MET A 269 21.29 8.18 -0.87
N GLU A 270 22.59 8.21 -0.51
CA GLU A 270 23.32 7.04 -0.01
C GLU A 270 22.80 6.65 1.38
N GLY A 271 22.37 5.39 1.55
CA GLY A 271 21.68 4.90 2.75
C GLY A 271 20.18 4.69 2.54
N PRO A 272 19.35 5.74 2.36
CA PRO A 272 17.94 5.61 2.03
C PRO A 272 17.68 4.73 0.80
N ALA A 273 18.49 4.86 -0.25
CA ALA A 273 18.36 4.04 -1.46
C ALA A 273 18.61 2.54 -1.20
N GLU A 274 19.57 2.19 -0.34
CA GLU A 274 19.86 0.80 0.02
C GLU A 274 18.70 0.20 0.85
N GLN A 275 18.19 0.95 1.84
CA GLN A 275 17.04 0.53 2.63
C GLN A 275 15.77 0.37 1.79
N ILE A 276 15.53 1.27 0.83
CA ILE A 276 14.42 1.16 -0.11
C ILE A 276 14.56 -0.11 -0.95
N ALA A 277 15.76 -0.41 -1.47
CA ALA A 277 16.02 -1.63 -2.23
C ALA A 277 15.75 -2.90 -1.40
N GLU A 278 16.20 -2.93 -0.14
CA GLU A 278 15.92 -4.03 0.79
C GLU A 278 14.41 -4.21 1.01
N VAL A 279 13.66 -3.13 1.28
CA VAL A 279 12.22 -3.21 1.51
C VAL A 279 11.46 -3.67 0.27
N ARG A 280 11.86 -3.22 -0.92
CA ARG A 280 11.29 -3.70 -2.20
C ARG A 280 11.50 -5.19 -2.36
N GLU A 281 12.71 -5.69 -2.12
CA GLU A 281 13.01 -7.12 -2.18
C GLU A 281 12.12 -7.89 -1.21
N LEU A 282 11.99 -7.41 0.04
CA LEU A 282 11.15 -8.01 1.08
C LEU A 282 9.67 -8.13 0.72
N LEU A 283 9.09 -7.14 0.04
CA LEU A 283 7.69 -7.18 -0.36
C LEU A 283 7.48 -8.02 -1.64
N ASN A 284 8.43 -8.02 -2.57
CA ASN A 284 8.25 -8.63 -3.88
C ASN A 284 8.40 -10.16 -3.91
N GLY A 285 9.08 -10.77 -2.96
CA GLY A 285 9.32 -12.22 -2.98
C GLY A 285 10.66 -12.56 -3.57
#